data_AF-A0A0F9P9H1-F1
#
_entry.id   AF-A0A0F9P9H1-F1
#
_cell.length_a   1.000
_cell.length_b   1.000
_cell.length_c   1.000
_cell.angle_alpha   90.00
_cell.angle_beta   90.00
_cell.angle_gamma   90.00
#
_symmetry.space_group_name_H-M   'P 1'
#
loop_
_entity.id
_entity.type
_entity.pdbx_description
1 polymer ?
#
loop_
_entity_poly.entity_id
_entity_poly.type
_entity_poly.pdbx_seq_one_letter_code
_entity_poly.pdbx_strand_id
1 'polypeptide(L)'
;MSRRRIPFSESPIEVRQAFQSIDDAITVIEASSVSITSIATEGSLLVKSSDTTSREYDEFAQGTSNQVLVSAGSGAVPVWTADLDGLTLLVVDNITINGAAITSDTGAISFGNENLTTTGSVGIGTVPSDKLHVVDTRAVHGSAAFWIQQTGASPGTAYGAIIEKTGASQTNVGGSFSATGATNNYGLIVSAGNVGIGTTTPTDKLEVAGNISATTTIVGTNIPSPTIDDQILISTAAGIAGWSTAGVNQVMASDGSGEVAWANKPFGYLIPANSAQY
;
A
#
# COMPACT_ATOMS: atom_id res chain seq x y z
N MET A 1 53.55 16.41 -10.93
CA MET A 1 52.78 17.43 -11.66
C MET A 1 53.74 18.52 -12.08
N SER A 2 53.90 18.76 -13.38
CA SER A 2 54.82 19.78 -13.91
C SER A 2 54.11 21.13 -13.87
N ARG A 3 54.56 22.05 -13.02
CA ARG A 3 53.94 23.38 -12.88
C ARG A 3 54.52 24.34 -13.91
N ARG A 4 53.67 25.07 -14.64
CA ARG A 4 54.11 26.05 -15.64
C ARG A 4 54.07 27.46 -15.04
N ARG A 5 55.19 28.20 -15.11
CA ARG A 5 55.34 29.58 -14.61
C ARG A 5 55.21 30.60 -15.73
N ILE A 6 54.49 31.70 -15.49
CA ILE A 6 54.44 32.84 -16.40
C ILE A 6 55.65 33.77 -16.15
N PRO A 7 56.24 34.37 -17.20
CA PRO A 7 57.13 35.53 -17.06
C PRO A 7 56.46 36.74 -16.36
N PHE A 8 57.25 37.69 -15.89
CA PHE A 8 56.75 38.93 -15.26
C PHE A 8 55.92 39.77 -16.26
N SER A 9 54.58 39.67 -16.21
CA SER A 9 53.68 40.65 -16.82
C SER A 9 52.54 41.04 -15.86
N GLU A 10 51.97 42.23 -16.09
CA GLU A 10 50.96 42.86 -15.23
C GLU A 10 49.58 42.92 -15.90
N SER A 11 49.50 42.75 -17.23
CA SER A 11 48.23 42.74 -17.97
C SER A 11 47.74 41.32 -18.27
N PRO A 12 46.45 41.01 -18.03
CA PRO A 12 45.85 39.73 -18.42
C PRO A 12 46.02 39.40 -19.91
N ILE A 13 46.08 40.40 -20.80
CA ILE A 13 46.29 40.20 -22.25
C ILE A 13 47.69 39.65 -22.53
N GLU A 14 48.71 40.14 -21.83
CA GLU A 14 50.09 39.76 -22.05
C GLU A 14 50.37 38.36 -21.49
N VAL A 15 49.79 38.01 -20.35
CA VAL A 15 49.82 36.63 -19.82
C VAL A 15 49.25 35.66 -20.85
N ARG A 16 48.11 36.01 -21.45
CA ARG A 16 47.41 35.20 -22.46
C ARG A 16 48.26 34.96 -23.71
N GLN A 17 48.83 36.03 -24.26
CA GLN A 17 49.70 35.95 -25.44
C GLN A 17 50.99 35.17 -25.14
N ALA A 18 51.56 35.34 -23.95
CA ALA A 18 52.75 34.60 -23.54
C ALA A 18 52.49 33.08 -23.56
N PHE A 19 51.37 32.60 -23.03
CA PHE A 19 51.05 31.17 -23.04
C PHE A 19 50.89 30.60 -24.45
N GLN A 20 50.16 31.29 -25.32
CA GLN A 20 49.93 30.84 -26.69
C GLN A 20 51.22 30.88 -27.54
N SER A 21 52.14 31.79 -27.22
CA SER A 21 53.45 31.89 -27.90
C SER A 21 54.49 30.86 -27.43
N ILE A 22 54.32 30.31 -26.23
CA ILE A 22 55.26 29.34 -25.63
C ILE A 22 54.97 27.91 -26.10
N ASP A 23 53.71 27.60 -26.42
CA ASP A 23 53.29 26.26 -26.77
C ASP A 23 52.16 26.33 -27.81
N ASP A 24 52.51 26.00 -29.06
CA ASP A 24 51.57 25.97 -30.19
C ASP A 24 50.43 24.95 -29.99
N ALA A 25 50.55 24.04 -29.01
CA ALA A 25 49.49 23.10 -28.63
C ALA A 25 48.47 23.70 -27.65
N ILE A 26 48.65 24.94 -27.17
CA ILE A 26 47.70 25.63 -26.29
C ILE A 26 46.67 26.41 -27.13
N THR A 27 45.45 25.88 -27.22
CA THR A 27 44.30 26.61 -27.75
C THR A 27 43.70 27.50 -26.67
N VAL A 28 43.75 28.83 -26.87
CA VAL A 28 43.06 29.78 -26.01
C VAL A 28 41.60 29.89 -26.45
N ILE A 29 40.67 29.40 -25.62
CA ILE A 29 39.23 29.50 -25.88
C ILE A 29 38.73 30.89 -25.45
N GLU A 30 38.37 31.73 -26.41
CA GLU A 30 37.72 33.03 -26.16
C GLU A 30 36.20 32.88 -26.07
N ALA A 31 35.71 32.38 -24.94
CA ALA A 31 34.28 32.35 -24.65
C ALA A 31 33.98 33.11 -23.35
N SER A 32 32.90 33.89 -23.34
CA SER A 32 32.39 34.56 -22.14
C SER A 32 31.97 33.57 -21.04
N SER A 33 31.78 32.30 -21.40
CA SER A 33 31.67 31.16 -20.51
C SER A 33 32.32 29.91 -21.15
N VAL A 34 33.23 29.26 -20.44
CA VAL A 34 33.83 28.00 -20.89
C VAL A 34 32.82 26.87 -20.66
N SER A 35 32.46 26.14 -21.73
CA SER A 35 31.54 25.00 -21.64
C SER A 35 32.31 23.69 -21.42
N ILE A 36 31.65 22.71 -20.81
CA ILE A 36 32.22 21.35 -20.68
C ILE A 36 32.52 20.71 -22.04
N THR A 37 31.72 21.06 -23.06
CA THR A 37 31.91 20.61 -24.44
C THR A 37 33.20 21.16 -25.04
N SER A 38 33.55 22.42 -24.76
CA SER A 38 34.83 23.00 -25.22
C SER A 38 36.04 22.40 -24.51
N ILE A 39 35.91 22.00 -23.23
CA ILE A 39 36.97 21.27 -22.51
C ILE A 39 37.14 19.86 -23.09
N ALA A 40 36.04 19.21 -23.48
CA ALA A 40 36.07 17.87 -24.04
C ALA A 40 36.78 17.80 -25.41
N THR A 41 36.75 18.88 -26.20
CA THR A 41 37.43 18.95 -27.50
C THR A 41 38.93 19.19 -27.37
N GLU A 42 39.37 20.02 -26.41
CA GLU A 42 40.78 20.38 -26.22
C GLU A 42 41.53 19.44 -25.24
N GLY A 43 40.80 18.67 -24.42
CA GLY A 43 41.33 17.62 -23.54
C GLY A 43 41.85 18.08 -22.17
N SER A 44 42.25 19.35 -22.01
CA SER A 44 42.66 19.93 -20.71
C SER A 44 42.51 21.46 -20.68
N LEU A 45 42.37 22.04 -19.48
CA LEU A 45 42.33 23.48 -19.23
C LEU A 45 43.43 23.88 -18.24
N LEU A 46 44.10 25.00 -18.43
CA LEU A 46 44.97 25.56 -17.39
C LEU A 46 44.16 26.40 -16.40
N VAL A 47 44.21 26.02 -15.12
CA VAL A 47 43.48 26.68 -14.03
C VAL A 47 44.49 27.32 -13.07
N LYS A 48 44.11 28.45 -12.45
CA LYS A 48 44.98 29.13 -11.49
C LYS A 48 45.33 28.17 -10.35
N SER A 49 46.63 28.11 -9.98
CA SER A 49 47.05 27.27 -8.85
C SER A 49 46.32 27.67 -7.56
N SER A 50 46.03 26.68 -6.71
CA SER A 50 45.39 26.87 -5.41
C SER A 50 46.20 27.76 -4.46
N ASP A 51 47.51 27.86 -4.67
CA ASP A 51 48.33 28.93 -4.08
C ASP A 51 48.05 30.25 -4.82
N THR A 52 47.15 31.05 -4.26
CA THR A 52 46.74 32.35 -4.82
C THR A 52 47.88 33.37 -4.87
N THR A 53 49.00 33.13 -4.18
CA THR A 53 50.19 33.98 -4.20
C THR A 53 51.19 33.57 -5.28
N SER A 54 51.12 32.31 -5.75
CA SER A 54 51.97 31.79 -6.82
C SER A 54 51.50 32.31 -8.18
N ARG A 55 52.43 32.50 -9.13
CA ARG A 55 52.11 32.76 -10.55
C ARG A 55 51.90 31.46 -11.36
N GLU A 56 51.80 30.32 -10.69
CA GLU A 56 51.66 29.00 -11.32
C GLU A 56 50.20 28.71 -11.69
N TYR A 57 50.05 27.86 -12.70
CA TYR A 57 48.79 27.32 -13.20
C TYR A 57 48.91 25.81 -13.24
N ASP A 58 47.84 25.13 -12.86
CA ASP A 58 47.73 23.68 -12.84
C ASP A 58 46.86 23.21 -14.02
N GLU A 59 47.18 22.05 -14.58
CA GLU A 59 46.40 21.44 -15.65
C GLU A 59 45.18 20.72 -15.07
N PHE A 60 44.00 21.11 -15.54
CA PHE A 60 42.71 20.48 -15.26
C PHE A 60 42.33 19.60 -16.44
N ALA A 61 42.64 18.30 -16.32
CA ALA A 61 42.38 17.31 -17.34
C ALA A 61 40.89 16.94 -17.46
N GLN A 62 40.51 16.40 -18.62
CA GLN A 62 39.21 15.78 -18.81
C GLN A 62 39.00 14.60 -17.84
N GLY A 63 37.80 14.49 -17.29
CA GLY A 63 37.40 13.32 -16.49
C GLY A 63 37.27 12.06 -17.34
N THR A 64 37.34 10.91 -16.68
CA THR A 64 37.05 9.60 -17.27
C THR A 64 35.58 9.23 -17.12
N SER A 65 35.14 8.15 -17.76
CA SER A 65 33.76 7.65 -17.62
C SER A 65 33.39 7.39 -16.16
N ASN A 66 32.12 7.65 -15.82
CA ASN A 66 31.55 7.50 -14.47
C ASN A 66 32.12 8.47 -13.43
N GLN A 67 32.78 9.55 -13.86
CA GLN A 67 33.18 10.63 -12.98
C GLN A 67 32.24 11.83 -13.09
N VAL A 68 32.01 12.48 -11.96
CA VAL A 68 31.30 13.75 -11.84
C VAL A 68 32.29 14.81 -11.37
N LEU A 69 32.16 16.03 -11.89
CA LEU A 69 32.96 17.15 -11.44
C LEU A 69 32.34 17.75 -10.17
N VAL A 70 33.08 17.73 -9.07
CA VAL A 70 32.65 18.31 -7.80
C VAL A 70 33.54 19.50 -7.43
N SER A 71 32.93 20.56 -6.89
CA SER A 71 33.65 21.69 -6.32
C SER A 71 33.66 21.59 -4.80
N ALA A 72 34.83 21.79 -4.18
CA ALA A 72 34.95 21.88 -2.73
C ALA A 72 34.60 23.27 -2.16
N GLY A 73 33.98 24.14 -2.97
CA GLY A 73 33.58 25.49 -2.57
C GLY A 73 34.47 26.59 -3.17
N SER A 74 34.27 27.83 -2.70
CA SER A 74 34.95 29.01 -3.23
C SER A 74 36.47 28.92 -3.09
N GLY A 75 37.19 29.17 -4.18
CA GLY A 75 38.66 29.17 -4.21
C GLY A 75 39.32 27.79 -4.35
N ALA A 76 38.54 26.70 -4.35
CA ALA A 76 39.04 25.36 -4.63
C ALA A 76 38.96 25.04 -6.12
N VAL A 77 40.01 24.40 -6.65
CA VAL A 77 39.96 23.81 -8.00
C VAL A 77 39.00 22.62 -7.95
N PRO A 78 37.98 22.56 -8.82
CA PRO A 78 37.08 21.40 -8.91
C PRO A 78 37.85 20.10 -9.21
N VAL A 79 37.33 18.96 -8.75
CA VAL A 79 37.97 17.65 -8.91
C VAL A 79 36.97 16.65 -9.50
N TRP A 80 37.42 15.80 -10.42
CA TRP A 80 36.65 14.67 -10.90
C TRP A 80 36.64 13.56 -9.85
N THR A 81 35.46 13.13 -9.44
CA THR A 81 35.28 12.01 -8.51
C THR A 81 34.36 10.95 -9.10
N ALA A 82 34.64 9.69 -8.81
CA ALA A 82 33.72 8.58 -9.07
C ALA A 82 32.81 8.30 -7.86
N ASP A 83 33.08 8.98 -6.74
CA ASP A 83 32.45 8.77 -5.46
C ASP A 83 31.88 10.09 -4.93
N LEU A 84 30.61 10.06 -4.54
CA LEU A 84 29.89 11.21 -3.99
C LEU A 84 29.73 11.09 -2.46
N ASP A 85 30.53 10.24 -1.82
CA ASP A 85 30.60 10.09 -0.36
C ASP A 85 30.64 11.46 0.33
N GLY A 86 29.72 11.65 1.28
CA GLY A 86 29.54 12.90 2.01
C GLY A 86 28.55 13.91 1.40
N LEU A 87 27.95 13.63 0.24
CA LEU A 87 26.84 14.43 -0.29
C LEU A 87 25.62 14.32 0.63
N THR A 88 25.19 15.42 1.22
CA THR A 88 24.04 15.48 2.13
C THR A 88 22.75 15.95 1.46
N LEU A 89 22.86 16.58 0.29
CA LEU A 89 21.73 17.13 -0.45
C LEU A 89 21.98 17.09 -1.96
N LEU A 90 21.06 16.51 -2.71
CA LEU A 90 21.02 16.56 -4.17
C LEU A 90 19.77 17.34 -4.60
N VAL A 91 19.96 18.49 -5.23
CA VAL A 91 18.87 19.30 -5.80
C VAL A 91 18.96 19.22 -7.32
N VAL A 92 18.03 18.51 -7.94
CA VAL A 92 17.92 18.35 -9.39
C VAL A 92 16.44 18.24 -9.77
N ASP A 93 16.11 18.54 -11.02
CA ASP A 93 14.72 18.43 -11.48
C ASP A 93 14.25 16.96 -11.53
N ASN A 94 15.03 16.10 -12.19
CA ASN A 94 14.70 14.68 -12.38
C ASN A 94 15.93 13.80 -12.16
N ILE A 95 15.73 12.66 -11.50
CA ILE A 95 16.72 11.59 -11.38
C ILE A 95 16.22 10.38 -12.18
N THR A 96 17.02 9.89 -13.13
CA THR A 96 16.76 8.62 -13.83
C THR A 96 17.79 7.59 -13.38
N ILE A 97 17.33 6.43 -12.92
CA ILE A 97 18.19 5.33 -12.46
C ILE A 97 17.96 4.12 -13.38
N ASN A 98 18.96 3.76 -14.18
CA ASN A 98 18.86 2.65 -15.14
C ASN A 98 19.42 1.36 -14.53
N GLY A 99 18.55 0.55 -13.94
CA GLY A 99 18.91 -0.78 -13.43
C GLY A 99 19.73 -0.81 -12.13
N ALA A 100 19.77 0.30 -11.38
CA ALA A 100 20.38 0.34 -10.06
C ALA A 100 19.34 0.32 -8.94
N ALA A 101 19.76 -0.10 -7.74
CA ALA A 101 18.95 -0.07 -6.54
C ALA A 101 19.08 1.28 -5.82
N ILE A 102 18.03 1.67 -5.09
CA ILE A 102 18.09 2.72 -4.07
C ILE A 102 18.10 2.02 -2.72
N THR A 103 19.13 2.24 -1.91
CA THR A 103 19.31 1.60 -0.61
C THR A 103 19.57 2.64 0.47
N SER A 104 19.30 2.29 1.72
CA SER A 104 19.63 3.10 2.90
C SER A 104 20.27 2.20 3.95
N ASP A 105 21.49 2.54 4.37
CA ASP A 105 22.21 1.80 5.41
C ASP A 105 21.56 1.98 6.80
N THR A 106 20.73 3.01 6.94
CA THR A 106 19.94 3.27 8.16
C THR A 106 18.56 2.61 8.13
N GLY A 107 18.19 1.98 7.00
CA GLY A 107 16.98 1.17 6.86
C GLY A 107 15.72 1.92 6.40
N ALA A 108 15.74 3.26 6.32
CA ALA A 108 14.60 4.04 5.84
C ALA A 108 14.95 4.84 4.58
N ILE A 109 14.05 4.80 3.60
CA ILE A 109 14.00 5.72 2.44
C ILE A 109 12.70 6.51 2.61
N SER A 110 12.81 7.85 2.76
CA SER A 110 11.67 8.73 2.96
C SER A 110 11.41 9.57 1.71
N PHE A 111 10.14 9.67 1.33
CA PHE A 111 9.64 10.59 0.31
C PHE A 111 8.88 11.76 0.96
N GLY A 112 9.18 12.13 2.21
CA GLY A 112 8.52 13.26 2.86
C GLY A 112 6.98 13.18 2.81
N ASN A 113 6.37 14.19 2.20
CA ASN A 113 4.92 14.28 1.96
C ASN A 113 4.56 14.01 0.49
N GLU A 114 5.51 13.49 -0.28
CA GLU A 114 5.39 13.22 -1.70
C GLU A 114 4.81 11.83 -1.98
N ASN A 115 4.20 11.68 -3.16
CA ASN A 115 3.59 10.43 -3.58
C ASN A 115 4.62 9.47 -4.19
N LEU A 116 4.54 8.18 -3.85
CA LEU A 116 5.17 7.10 -4.60
C LEU A 116 4.19 6.55 -5.64
N THR A 117 4.42 6.87 -6.92
CA THR A 117 3.64 6.32 -8.04
C THR A 117 4.47 5.27 -8.77
N THR A 118 3.88 4.11 -9.08
CA THR A 118 4.53 3.07 -9.90
C THR A 118 3.53 2.37 -10.82
N THR A 119 4.00 1.94 -11.99
CA THR A 119 3.28 1.03 -12.89
C THR A 119 3.70 -0.43 -12.70
N GLY A 120 4.80 -0.65 -11.96
CA GLY A 120 5.31 -1.97 -11.60
C GLY A 120 4.76 -2.48 -10.26
N SER A 121 5.45 -3.45 -9.68
CA SER A 121 5.07 -4.08 -8.42
C SER A 121 5.83 -3.47 -7.23
N VAL A 122 5.16 -3.37 -6.08
CA VAL A 122 5.76 -2.99 -4.80
C VAL A 122 5.77 -4.20 -3.87
N GLY A 123 6.97 -4.59 -3.43
CA GLY A 123 7.16 -5.63 -2.42
C GLY A 123 7.54 -5.02 -1.07
N ILE A 124 6.89 -5.45 0.01
CA ILE A 124 7.28 -5.12 1.39
C ILE A 124 7.61 -6.42 2.10
N GLY A 125 8.89 -6.60 2.46
CA GLY A 125 9.39 -7.82 3.11
C GLY A 125 9.49 -9.04 2.18
N THR A 126 9.37 -8.86 0.86
CA THR A 126 9.26 -9.96 -0.11
C THR A 126 9.63 -9.52 -1.53
N VAL A 127 9.88 -10.50 -2.41
CA VAL A 127 9.85 -10.29 -3.86
C VAL A 127 8.38 -10.33 -4.31
N PRO A 128 7.85 -9.27 -4.94
CA PRO A 128 6.43 -9.21 -5.23
C PRO A 128 6.02 -10.15 -6.38
N SER A 129 5.08 -11.07 -6.13
CA SER A 129 4.38 -11.87 -7.14
C SER A 129 3.18 -11.14 -7.76
N ASP A 130 2.70 -10.12 -7.05
CA ASP A 130 1.54 -9.29 -7.38
C ASP A 130 1.92 -7.82 -7.41
N LYS A 131 1.00 -6.93 -7.82
CA LYS A 131 1.27 -5.48 -7.88
C LYS A 131 1.62 -4.89 -6.51
N LEU A 132 1.00 -5.38 -5.45
CA LEU A 132 1.39 -5.09 -4.07
C LEU A 132 1.46 -6.42 -3.33
N HIS A 133 2.66 -6.79 -2.88
CA HIS A 133 2.89 -8.00 -2.10
C HIS A 133 3.52 -7.60 -0.77
N VAL A 134 2.79 -7.83 0.31
CA VAL A 134 3.26 -7.53 1.66
C VAL A 134 3.35 -8.84 2.43
N VAL A 135 4.54 -9.16 2.93
CA VAL A 135 4.77 -10.32 3.79
C VAL A 135 5.29 -9.83 5.14
N ASP A 136 4.54 -10.13 6.20
CA ASP A 136 4.99 -9.96 7.57
C ASP A 136 5.28 -11.34 8.17
N THR A 137 6.51 -11.53 8.66
CA THR A 137 7.00 -12.77 9.30
C THR A 137 7.11 -12.64 10.82
N ARG A 138 6.71 -11.51 11.40
CA ARG A 138 6.82 -11.27 12.85
C ARG A 138 5.91 -12.20 13.63
N ALA A 139 6.45 -12.82 14.67
CA ALA A 139 5.72 -13.73 15.58
C ALA A 139 4.90 -13.02 16.68
N VAL A 140 4.70 -11.70 16.59
CA VAL A 140 4.09 -10.89 17.66
C VAL A 140 2.59 -10.70 17.39
N HIS A 141 1.75 -11.10 18.35
CA HIS A 141 0.31 -10.86 18.30
C HIS A 141 0.00 -9.35 18.32
N GLY A 142 -0.86 -8.89 17.42
CA GLY A 142 -1.35 -7.50 17.37
C GLY A 142 -0.64 -6.56 16.41
N SER A 143 0.33 -7.04 15.63
CA SER A 143 0.87 -6.28 14.48
C SER A 143 0.05 -6.59 13.23
N ALA A 144 -0.23 -5.59 12.39
CA ALA A 144 -0.84 -5.78 11.09
C ALA A 144 0.21 -5.58 9.99
N ALA A 145 0.28 -6.51 9.03
CA ALA A 145 1.04 -6.32 7.80
C ALA A 145 0.55 -5.09 7.01
N PHE A 146 -0.75 -4.78 7.14
CA PHE A 146 -1.38 -3.61 6.57
C PHE A 146 -2.29 -2.94 7.61
N TRP A 147 -1.92 -1.74 8.04
CA TRP A 147 -2.69 -0.95 9.00
C TRP A 147 -3.34 0.23 8.26
N ILE A 148 -4.66 0.18 8.10
CA ILE A 148 -5.42 1.29 7.51
C ILE A 148 -6.28 1.92 8.59
N GLN A 149 -6.10 3.22 8.80
CA GLN A 149 -6.82 3.95 9.83
C GLN A 149 -7.36 5.27 9.27
N GLN A 150 -8.66 5.47 9.40
CA GLN A 150 -9.32 6.74 9.13
C GLN A 150 -9.75 7.34 10.47
N THR A 151 -9.19 8.49 10.84
CA THR A 151 -9.42 9.15 12.15
C THR A 151 -10.24 10.44 12.06
N GLY A 152 -10.55 10.91 10.85
CA GLY A 152 -11.32 12.14 10.64
C GLY A 152 -12.83 11.92 10.74
N ALA A 153 -13.53 12.85 11.39
CA ALA A 153 -15.00 12.92 11.32
C ALA A 153 -15.41 13.44 9.93
N SER A 154 -16.17 12.66 9.17
CA SER A 154 -16.78 13.10 7.92
C SER A 154 -18.30 12.93 8.01
N PRO A 155 -19.11 13.93 7.66
CA PRO A 155 -20.53 13.72 7.42
C PRO A 155 -20.68 12.71 6.26
N GLY A 156 -21.24 11.52 6.52
CA GLY A 156 -21.47 10.48 5.51
C GLY A 156 -20.79 9.13 5.80
N THR A 157 -20.83 8.22 4.83
CA THR A 157 -20.22 6.89 4.92
C THR A 157 -18.74 6.97 4.59
N ALA A 158 -17.89 6.44 5.47
CA ALA A 158 -16.44 6.42 5.32
C ALA A 158 -15.96 4.97 5.20
N TYR A 159 -14.96 4.71 4.35
CA TYR A 159 -14.42 3.38 4.11
C TYR A 159 -12.92 3.37 4.45
N GLY A 160 -12.50 2.44 5.31
CA GLY A 160 -11.08 2.18 5.55
C GLY A 160 -10.39 1.55 4.35
N ALA A 161 -11.10 0.72 3.57
CA ALA A 161 -10.63 0.19 2.29
C ALA A 161 -11.81 0.05 1.32
N ILE A 162 -11.56 0.35 0.05
CA ILE A 162 -12.49 0.08 -1.04
C ILE A 162 -11.81 -0.93 -1.96
N ILE A 163 -12.48 -2.06 -2.19
CA ILE A 163 -12.02 -3.11 -3.10
C ILE A 163 -13.06 -3.20 -4.19
N GLU A 164 -12.65 -2.89 -5.42
CA GLU A 164 -13.54 -2.91 -6.58
C GLU A 164 -12.92 -3.75 -7.68
N LYS A 165 -13.76 -4.52 -8.35
CA LYS A 165 -13.38 -5.27 -9.54
C LYS A 165 -14.32 -4.92 -10.68
N THR A 166 -13.80 -4.23 -11.69
CA THR A 166 -14.51 -3.94 -12.94
C THR A 166 -14.06 -4.92 -14.05
N GLY A 167 -14.94 -5.21 -15.00
CA GLY A 167 -14.64 -6.05 -16.16
C GLY A 167 -15.63 -7.21 -16.38
N ALA A 168 -15.93 -7.50 -17.64
CA ALA A 168 -16.86 -8.54 -18.05
C ALA A 168 -16.16 -9.91 -18.12
N SER A 169 -16.23 -10.70 -17.04
CA SER A 169 -16.09 -12.19 -17.02
C SER A 169 -15.91 -12.74 -15.60
N GLN A 170 -15.46 -11.93 -14.63
CA GLN A 170 -15.37 -12.30 -13.21
C GLN A 170 -15.70 -11.07 -12.36
N THR A 171 -16.77 -11.14 -11.57
CA THR A 171 -17.40 -10.01 -10.85
C THR A 171 -17.30 -10.12 -9.33
N ASN A 172 -16.52 -11.08 -8.82
CA ASN A 172 -16.45 -11.32 -7.40
C ASN A 172 -15.65 -10.19 -6.74
N VAL A 173 -16.31 -9.45 -5.87
CA VAL A 173 -15.70 -8.48 -4.97
C VAL A 173 -15.79 -9.08 -3.57
N GLY A 174 -14.64 -9.43 -3.00
CA GLY A 174 -14.57 -10.06 -1.67
C GLY A 174 -13.12 -10.24 -1.21
N GLY A 175 -12.92 -10.24 0.11
CA GLY A 175 -11.64 -10.61 0.72
C GLY A 175 -11.52 -12.13 0.82
N SER A 176 -10.36 -12.68 0.45
CA SER A 176 -10.02 -14.06 0.77
C SER A 176 -9.28 -14.09 2.10
N PHE A 177 -9.92 -14.66 3.13
CA PHE A 177 -9.33 -14.80 4.46
C PHE A 177 -9.03 -16.27 4.73
N SER A 178 -7.76 -16.58 4.98
CA SER A 178 -7.31 -17.93 5.30
C SER A 178 -6.33 -17.86 6.46
N ALA A 179 -6.49 -18.79 7.40
CA ALA A 179 -5.59 -18.96 8.52
C ALA A 179 -5.37 -20.47 8.72
N THR A 180 -4.11 -20.87 8.90
CA THR A 180 -3.72 -22.26 9.11
C THR A 180 -2.91 -22.37 10.41
N GLY A 181 -3.19 -23.39 11.23
CA GLY A 181 -2.46 -23.66 12.47
C GLY A 181 -2.88 -22.87 13.72
N ALA A 182 -3.87 -21.96 13.65
CA ALA A 182 -4.38 -21.25 14.82
C ALA A 182 -5.60 -21.97 15.46
N THR A 183 -5.79 -21.77 16.76
CA THR A 183 -6.92 -22.36 17.54
C THR A 183 -8.27 -21.74 17.18
N ASN A 184 -8.28 -20.48 16.72
CA ASN A 184 -9.46 -19.75 16.27
C ASN A 184 -9.14 -19.05 14.94
N ASN A 185 -9.90 -19.35 13.88
CA ASN A 185 -9.79 -18.70 12.58
C ASN A 185 -11.05 -17.87 12.33
N TYR A 186 -10.89 -16.57 12.11
CA TYR A 186 -11.99 -15.66 11.82
C TYR A 186 -11.88 -15.15 10.39
N GLY A 187 -12.97 -15.23 9.62
CA GLY A 187 -13.07 -14.58 8.31
C GLY A 187 -13.48 -13.11 8.38
N LEU A 188 -14.22 -12.73 9.43
CA LEU A 188 -14.65 -11.35 9.69
C LEU A 188 -14.83 -11.17 11.21
N ILE A 189 -14.27 -10.09 11.75
CA ILE A 189 -14.51 -9.66 13.14
C ILE A 189 -15.06 -8.24 13.11
N VAL A 190 -16.25 -8.05 13.63
CA VAL A 190 -16.88 -6.73 13.79
C VAL A 190 -17.00 -6.46 15.29
N SER A 191 -16.02 -5.74 15.85
CA SER A 191 -15.86 -5.59 17.30
C SER A 191 -17.11 -5.04 18.01
N ALA A 192 -17.58 -3.85 17.60
CA ALA A 192 -18.77 -3.21 18.20
C ALA A 192 -19.96 -3.08 17.23
N GLY A 193 -19.72 -3.17 15.93
CA GLY A 193 -20.74 -2.99 14.88
C GLY A 193 -21.61 -4.22 14.62
N ASN A 194 -22.44 -4.10 13.60
CA ASN A 194 -23.37 -5.10 13.10
C ASN A 194 -23.03 -5.41 11.63
N VAL A 195 -23.33 -6.62 11.15
CA VAL A 195 -23.15 -7.02 9.75
C VAL A 195 -24.50 -6.96 9.04
N GLY A 196 -24.61 -6.10 8.03
CA GLY A 196 -25.77 -6.05 7.13
C GLY A 196 -25.46 -6.73 5.80
N ILE A 197 -26.33 -7.62 5.34
CA ILE A 197 -26.31 -8.18 3.98
C ILE A 197 -27.59 -7.70 3.27
N GLY A 198 -27.45 -6.87 2.24
CA GLY A 198 -28.59 -6.25 1.55
C GLY A 198 -29.24 -5.09 2.32
N THR A 199 -28.72 -4.73 3.50
CA THR A 199 -29.15 -3.59 4.32
C THR A 199 -27.93 -2.77 4.74
N THR A 200 -28.08 -1.45 4.84
CA THR A 200 -27.02 -0.53 5.27
C THR A 200 -27.19 -0.04 6.71
N THR A 201 -28.32 -0.38 7.35
CA THR A 201 -28.65 0.04 8.72
C THR A 201 -29.10 -1.14 9.58
N PRO A 202 -28.23 -2.15 9.80
CA PRO A 202 -28.59 -3.34 10.54
C PRO A 202 -28.89 -3.02 12.02
N THR A 203 -30.07 -3.41 12.51
CA THR A 203 -30.45 -3.24 13.93
C THR A 203 -29.96 -4.38 14.82
N ASP A 204 -29.73 -5.56 14.22
CA ASP A 204 -29.20 -6.75 14.88
C ASP A 204 -27.74 -7.03 14.48
N LYS A 205 -27.04 -7.87 15.26
CA LYS A 205 -25.62 -8.19 15.03
C LYS A 205 -25.34 -8.77 13.64
N LEU A 206 -26.28 -9.52 13.10
CA LEU A 206 -26.32 -9.95 11.70
C LEU A 206 -27.75 -9.74 11.20
N GLU A 207 -27.91 -8.92 10.18
CA GLU A 207 -29.19 -8.69 9.51
C GLU A 207 -29.05 -8.96 8.01
N VAL A 208 -29.92 -9.80 7.47
CA VAL A 208 -29.97 -10.13 6.05
C VAL A 208 -31.30 -9.67 5.50
N ALA A 209 -31.31 -8.64 4.66
CA ALA A 209 -32.48 -8.23 3.90
C ALA A 209 -32.64 -9.15 2.68
N GLY A 210 -33.08 -10.38 2.93
CA GLY A 210 -33.25 -11.42 1.91
C GLY A 210 -33.30 -12.82 2.50
N ASN A 211 -33.20 -13.82 1.63
CA ASN A 211 -33.26 -15.23 2.02
C ASN A 211 -31.90 -15.76 2.49
N ILE A 212 -31.89 -16.56 3.55
CA ILE A 212 -30.72 -17.33 3.99
C ILE A 212 -30.93 -18.79 3.61
N SER A 213 -30.03 -19.37 2.81
CA SER A 213 -30.00 -20.81 2.52
C SER A 213 -28.88 -21.47 3.32
N ALA A 214 -29.24 -22.32 4.28
CA ALA A 214 -28.31 -23.14 5.04
C ALA A 214 -28.50 -24.61 4.65
N THR A 215 -27.40 -25.33 4.43
CA THR A 215 -27.43 -26.77 4.09
C THR A 215 -27.63 -27.67 5.30
N THR A 216 -27.55 -27.11 6.51
CA THR A 216 -27.71 -27.78 7.80
C THR A 216 -28.64 -26.94 8.70
N THR A 217 -28.45 -26.99 10.01
CA THR A 217 -29.28 -26.26 10.99
C THR A 217 -28.77 -24.86 11.27
N ILE A 218 -29.68 -23.89 11.35
CA ILE A 218 -29.45 -22.59 12.00
C ILE A 218 -29.99 -22.71 13.43
N VAL A 219 -29.16 -22.43 14.43
CA VAL A 219 -29.56 -22.47 15.85
C VAL A 219 -29.69 -21.04 16.37
N GLY A 220 -30.92 -20.60 16.64
CA GLY A 220 -31.20 -19.35 17.35
C GLY A 220 -31.77 -19.66 18.74
N THR A 221 -31.18 -19.12 19.80
CA THR A 221 -31.64 -19.34 21.18
C THR A 221 -32.68 -18.31 21.66
N ASN A 222 -32.85 -17.22 20.92
CA ASN A 222 -33.78 -16.12 21.21
C ASN A 222 -34.45 -15.61 19.93
N ILE A 223 -35.03 -16.49 19.10
CA ILE A 223 -35.80 -16.03 17.93
C ILE A 223 -37.14 -15.50 18.47
N PRO A 224 -37.41 -14.18 18.45
CA PRO A 224 -38.65 -13.64 18.98
C PRO A 224 -39.81 -14.22 18.19
N SER A 225 -40.91 -14.57 18.88
CA SER A 225 -42.12 -15.02 18.18
C SER A 225 -42.51 -13.95 17.17
N PRO A 226 -42.69 -14.31 15.91
CA PRO A 226 -43.02 -13.36 14.87
C PRO A 226 -44.34 -12.66 15.19
N THR A 227 -44.44 -11.40 14.77
CA THR A 227 -45.74 -10.79 14.50
C THR A 227 -46.49 -11.66 13.50
N ILE A 228 -47.82 -11.71 13.61
CA ILE A 228 -48.78 -12.61 12.92
C ILE A 228 -48.56 -12.95 11.43
N ASP A 229 -47.63 -12.30 10.73
CA ASP A 229 -47.30 -12.54 9.31
C ASP A 229 -46.08 -13.46 9.08
N ASP A 230 -45.19 -13.61 10.05
CA ASP A 230 -44.04 -14.52 9.93
C ASP A 230 -44.31 -15.79 10.76
N GLN A 231 -43.87 -16.96 10.32
CA GLN A 231 -44.02 -18.21 11.09
C GLN A 231 -42.62 -18.79 11.37
N ILE A 232 -42.34 -19.20 12.61
CA ILE A 232 -41.12 -19.94 12.96
C ILE A 232 -41.50 -21.39 13.20
N LEU A 233 -40.85 -22.31 12.48
CA LEU A 233 -40.89 -23.73 12.81
C LEU A 233 -39.80 -24.01 13.85
N ILE A 234 -40.19 -24.13 15.11
CA ILE A 234 -39.26 -24.55 16.17
C ILE A 234 -39.37 -26.06 16.28
N SER A 235 -38.36 -26.80 15.79
CA SER A 235 -38.22 -28.21 16.10
C SER A 235 -37.47 -28.35 17.43
N THR A 236 -38.13 -28.91 18.45
CA THR A 236 -37.42 -29.32 19.66
C THR A 236 -36.69 -30.65 19.40
N ALA A 237 -35.66 -30.96 20.20
CA ALA A 237 -34.92 -32.22 20.11
C ALA A 237 -35.80 -33.50 20.28
N ALA A 238 -37.06 -33.33 20.71
CA ALA A 238 -38.07 -34.37 20.79
C ALA A 238 -38.83 -34.63 19.47
N GLY A 239 -38.46 -33.98 18.35
CA GLY A 239 -39.10 -34.17 17.04
C GLY A 239 -40.48 -33.49 16.91
N ILE A 240 -40.84 -32.63 17.87
CA ILE A 240 -42.08 -31.84 17.81
C ILE A 240 -41.77 -30.57 17.04
N ALA A 241 -42.36 -30.43 15.85
CA ALA A 241 -42.31 -29.23 15.04
C ALA A 241 -43.58 -28.40 15.31
N GLY A 242 -43.44 -27.35 16.10
CA GLY A 242 -44.54 -26.43 16.41
C GLY A 242 -44.34 -25.11 15.68
N TRP A 243 -45.37 -24.64 14.98
CA TRP A 243 -45.47 -23.24 14.57
C TRP A 243 -46.05 -22.45 15.73
N SER A 244 -45.34 -21.46 16.25
CA SER A 244 -45.90 -20.53 17.23
C SER A 244 -46.38 -19.27 16.52
N THR A 245 -47.69 -19.08 16.42
CA THR A 245 -48.29 -17.76 16.17
C THR A 245 -48.56 -17.09 17.52
N ALA A 246 -48.16 -15.83 17.66
CA ALA A 246 -48.42 -15.06 18.87
C ALA A 246 -49.94 -14.95 19.10
N GLY A 247 -50.43 -15.51 20.22
CA GLY A 247 -51.82 -15.34 20.67
C GLY A 247 -52.76 -16.53 20.42
N VAL A 248 -52.33 -17.59 19.74
CA VAL A 248 -53.12 -18.83 19.64
C VAL A 248 -52.24 -20.02 19.99
N ASN A 249 -52.62 -20.77 21.01
CA ASN A 249 -52.03 -22.06 21.34
C ASN A 249 -52.53 -23.11 20.31
N GLN A 250 -52.22 -22.89 19.02
CA GLN A 250 -52.56 -23.80 17.94
C GLN A 250 -51.47 -24.86 17.84
N VAL A 251 -51.72 -26.00 18.48
CA VAL A 251 -50.91 -27.21 18.29
C VAL A 251 -51.35 -27.85 16.98
N MET A 252 -50.44 -27.98 16.01
CA MET A 252 -50.64 -28.89 14.89
C MET A 252 -50.66 -30.32 15.45
N ALA A 253 -51.84 -30.94 15.53
CA ALA A 253 -51.99 -32.33 15.92
C ALA A 253 -52.44 -33.11 14.68
N SER A 254 -51.72 -34.19 14.33
CA SER A 254 -52.23 -35.16 13.37
C SER A 254 -53.42 -35.89 14.00
N ASP A 255 -54.53 -35.99 13.30
CA ASP A 255 -55.69 -36.80 13.73
C ASP A 255 -55.47 -38.32 13.53
N GLY A 256 -54.26 -38.73 13.14
CA GLY A 256 -53.91 -40.11 12.82
C GLY A 256 -54.28 -40.53 11.39
N SER A 257 -54.89 -39.66 10.58
CA SER A 257 -55.23 -39.92 9.17
C SER A 257 -54.15 -39.42 8.19
N GLY A 258 -53.13 -38.71 8.69
CA GLY A 258 -52.08 -38.07 7.89
C GLY A 258 -52.41 -36.64 7.46
N GLU A 259 -53.59 -36.12 7.79
CA GLU A 259 -53.96 -34.73 7.57
C GLU A 259 -53.61 -33.87 8.80
N VAL A 260 -52.90 -32.76 8.57
CA VAL A 260 -52.50 -31.81 9.63
C VAL A 260 -53.39 -30.58 9.50
N ALA A 261 -54.33 -30.41 10.43
CA ALA A 261 -55.28 -29.30 10.43
C ALA A 261 -55.07 -28.37 11.63
N TRP A 262 -55.35 -27.08 11.43
CA TRP A 262 -55.37 -26.07 12.49
C TRP A 262 -56.58 -26.29 13.40
N ALA A 263 -56.39 -26.93 14.55
CA ALA A 263 -57.44 -27.08 15.54
C ALA A 263 -57.52 -25.83 16.43
N ASN A 264 -58.54 -24.99 16.23
CA ASN A 264 -58.97 -24.03 17.25
C ASN A 264 -59.50 -24.84 18.45
N LYS A 265 -58.72 -24.97 19.52
CA LYS A 265 -59.16 -25.67 20.74
C LYS A 265 -59.80 -24.65 21.71
N PRO A 266 -61.13 -24.57 21.85
CA PRO A 266 -61.73 -23.89 23.00
C PRO A 266 -61.42 -24.68 24.30
N PHE A 267 -61.27 -23.96 25.42
CA PHE A 267 -60.97 -24.55 26.73
C PHE A 267 -62.02 -25.61 27.11
N GLY A 268 -61.58 -26.86 27.36
CA GLY A 268 -62.40 -27.92 27.96
C GLY A 268 -62.65 -29.20 27.14
N TYR A 269 -62.05 -29.38 25.96
CA TYR A 269 -62.28 -30.59 25.16
C TYR A 269 -61.39 -31.78 25.60
N LEU A 270 -61.99 -32.79 26.24
CA LEU A 270 -61.40 -34.12 26.42
C LEU A 270 -61.45 -34.88 25.09
N ILE A 271 -60.31 -35.37 24.62
CA ILE A 271 -60.22 -36.28 23.47
C ILE A 271 -60.87 -37.61 23.92
N PRO A 272 -61.97 -38.07 23.28
CA PRO A 272 -62.50 -39.38 23.60
C PRO A 272 -61.42 -40.42 23.28
N ALA A 273 -61.08 -41.26 24.25
CA ALA A 273 -60.28 -42.44 23.98
C ALA A 273 -61.03 -43.28 22.94
N ASN A 274 -60.37 -43.55 21.82
CA ASN A 274 -60.88 -44.35 20.72
C ASN A 274 -61.36 -45.72 21.29
N SER A 275 -62.67 -45.93 21.36
CA SER A 275 -63.20 -47.26 21.60
C SER A 275 -62.99 -48.07 20.31
N ALA A 276 -61.99 -48.95 20.35
CA ALA A 276 -61.82 -49.99 19.34
C ALA A 276 -63.17 -50.73 19.20
N GLN A 277 -63.84 -50.53 18.07
CA GLN A 277 -64.88 -51.44 17.61
C GLN A 277 -64.18 -52.73 17.18
N TYR A 278 -64.63 -53.84 17.75
CA TYR A 278 -64.24 -55.20 17.37
C TYR A 278 -64.54 -55.51 15.91
#